data_AF-X0YUG3-F1
#
_entry.id   AF-X0YUG3-F1
#
_cell.length_a   1.000
_cell.length_b   1.000
_cell.length_c   1.000
_cell.angle_alpha   90.00
_cell.angle_beta   90.00
_cell.angle_gamma   90.00
#
_symmetry.space_group_name_H-M   'P 1'
#
loop_
_entity.id
_entity.type
_entity.pdbx_description
1 polymer ?
#
loop_
_entity_poly.entity_id
_entity_poly.type
_entity_poly.pdbx_seq_one_letter_code
_entity_poly.pdbx_strand_id
1 'polypeptide(L)'
;MKKNSSLLKDEKLKKGNAVVEGRNTVYEALRGPRKVKLVYIDRSISKNIRLKQISNLAKDKSVHIKLVDRNFLNKIGTQHQGVIAITSPYKYFSLSSLLNEIRNKNPVIVLLDGIKDPQNFGAILRTCQAFSV
;
A
#
# COMPACT_ATOMS: atom_id res chain seq x y z
N MET A 1 -25.91 25.24 -14.52
CA MET A 1 -24.50 24.80 -14.68
C MET A 1 -23.98 24.28 -13.34
N LYS A 2 -23.92 22.96 -13.14
CA LYS A 2 -23.39 22.33 -11.92
C LYS A 2 -21.88 22.05 -12.12
N LYS A 3 -21.01 22.98 -11.71
CA LYS A 3 -19.58 22.73 -11.54
C LYS A 3 -19.24 22.86 -10.05
N ASN A 4 -18.32 22.02 -9.59
CA ASN A 4 -17.61 22.08 -8.29
C ASN A 4 -18.17 21.26 -7.11
N SER A 5 -18.42 19.96 -7.29
CA SER A 5 -18.52 19.01 -6.17
C SER A 5 -17.47 17.87 -6.18
N SER A 6 -16.63 17.78 -7.21
CA SER A 6 -15.59 16.74 -7.34
C SER A 6 -14.25 17.11 -6.72
N LEU A 7 -13.88 18.40 -6.71
CA LEU A 7 -12.60 18.87 -6.17
C LEU A 7 -12.50 18.71 -4.64
N LEU A 8 -13.64 18.70 -3.94
CA LEU A 8 -13.71 18.50 -2.48
C LEU A 8 -13.48 17.04 -2.05
N LYS A 9 -13.38 16.08 -2.99
CA LYS A 9 -13.08 14.67 -2.68
C LYS A 9 -11.58 14.37 -2.65
N ASP A 10 -10.76 15.20 -3.29
CA ASP A 10 -9.33 14.92 -3.50
C ASP A 10 -8.49 15.20 -2.22
N GLU A 11 -8.84 16.20 -1.41
CA GLU A 11 -8.20 16.43 -0.10
C GLU A 11 -8.59 15.36 0.95
N LYS A 12 -9.80 14.80 0.85
CA LYS A 12 -10.28 13.75 1.77
C LYS A 12 -9.58 12.40 1.56
N LEU A 13 -8.99 12.15 0.39
CA LEU A 13 -8.19 10.95 0.16
C LEU A 13 -6.85 10.99 0.91
N LYS A 14 -6.34 12.19 1.28
CA LYS A 14 -5.10 12.36 2.05
C LYS A 14 -5.33 12.41 3.56
N LYS A 15 -6.48 12.91 4.04
CA LYS A 15 -6.78 12.94 5.48
C LYS A 15 -7.16 11.56 6.01
N GLY A 16 -6.19 10.87 6.60
CA GLY A 16 -6.38 9.61 7.34
C GLY A 16 -6.40 8.34 6.47
N ASN A 17 -6.08 8.44 5.18
CA ASN A 17 -5.84 7.28 4.32
C ASN A 17 -4.45 7.41 3.70
N ALA A 18 -3.81 6.27 3.45
CA ALA A 18 -2.52 6.25 2.81
C ALA A 18 -2.66 5.76 1.36
N VAL A 19 -1.93 6.43 0.48
CA VAL A 19 -1.86 6.14 -0.95
C VAL A 19 -0.68 5.20 -1.19
N VAL A 20 -0.93 4.11 -1.91
CA VAL A 20 0.10 3.17 -2.36
C VAL A 20 0.10 3.17 -3.89
N GLU A 21 1.27 3.39 -4.47
CA GLU A 21 1.44 3.60 -5.91
C GLU A 21 2.29 2.51 -6.54
N GLY A 22 1.97 2.15 -7.78
CA GLY A 22 2.76 1.21 -8.56
C GLY A 22 2.26 -0.22 -8.42
N ARG A 23 2.52 -1.03 -9.45
CA ARG A 23 1.91 -2.36 -9.59
C ARG A 23 2.32 -3.32 -8.47
N ASN A 24 3.64 -3.43 -8.22
CA ASN A 24 4.16 -4.31 -7.19
C ASN A 24 3.77 -3.86 -5.78
N THR A 25 3.86 -2.56 -5.50
CA THR A 25 3.49 -2.01 -4.19
C THR A 25 2.02 -2.23 -3.88
N VAL A 26 1.14 -2.05 -4.87
CA VAL A 26 -0.30 -2.33 -4.73
C VAL A 26 -0.57 -3.83 -4.56
N TYR A 27 0.13 -4.68 -5.32
CA TYR A 27 0.05 -6.13 -5.16
C TYR A 27 0.45 -6.57 -3.74
N GLU A 28 1.59 -6.10 -3.23
CA GLU A 28 2.05 -6.41 -1.87
C GLU A 28 1.13 -5.81 -0.80
N ALA A 29 0.58 -4.62 -1.02
CA ALA A 29 -0.41 -4.05 -0.11
C ALA A 29 -1.70 -4.87 -0.07
N LEU A 30 -2.15 -5.40 -1.21
CA LEU A 30 -3.25 -6.33 -1.28
C LEU A 30 -2.91 -7.66 -0.61
N ARG A 31 -1.69 -8.19 -0.75
CA ARG A 31 -1.28 -9.48 -0.14
C ARG A 31 -1.13 -9.37 1.37
N GLY A 32 -0.52 -8.28 1.83
CA GLY A 32 -0.14 -8.04 3.22
C GLY A 32 -1.30 -7.82 4.19
N PRO A 33 -0.98 -7.51 5.45
CA PRO A 33 -1.96 -7.34 6.52
C PRO A 33 -2.69 -5.99 6.47
N ARG A 34 -2.27 -5.08 5.58
CA ARG A 34 -2.82 -3.75 5.48
C ARG A 34 -4.20 -3.79 4.81
N LYS A 35 -5.20 -3.14 5.43
CA LYS A 35 -6.55 -3.06 4.84
C LYS A 35 -6.54 -2.13 3.62
N VAL A 36 -6.72 -2.71 2.43
CA VAL A 36 -6.96 -1.96 1.20
C VAL A 36 -8.45 -1.64 1.09
N LYS A 37 -8.78 -0.37 0.90
CA LYS A 37 -10.16 0.12 0.81
C LYS A 37 -10.66 0.15 -0.63
N LEU A 38 -9.79 0.53 -1.56
CA LEU A 38 -10.13 0.76 -2.95
C LEU A 38 -8.87 0.70 -3.82
N VAL A 39 -8.98 0.13 -5.02
CA VAL A 39 -7.93 0.16 -6.05
C VAL A 39 -8.43 0.94 -7.26
N TYR A 40 -7.63 1.88 -7.74
CA TYR A 40 -7.82 2.55 -9.02
C TYR A 40 -6.90 1.94 -10.06
N ILE A 41 -7.43 1.64 -11.25
CA ILE A 41 -6.68 1.13 -12.40
C ILE A 41 -6.96 2.02 -13.60
N ASP A 42 -5.92 2.38 -14.34
CA ASP A 42 -6.03 3.07 -15.63
C ASP A 42 -6.77 2.17 -16.62
N ARG A 43 -7.91 2.65 -17.11
CA ARG A 43 -8.81 1.93 -18.00
C ARG A 43 -8.09 1.43 -19.26
N SER A 44 -7.14 2.20 -19.79
CA SER A 44 -6.40 1.87 -21.02
C SER A 44 -5.57 0.60 -20.90
N ILE A 45 -5.11 0.27 -19.69
CA ILE A 45 -4.27 -0.90 -19.43
C ILE A 45 -5.00 -1.99 -18.65
N SER A 46 -6.31 -1.83 -18.40
CA SER A 46 -7.10 -2.73 -17.54
C SER A 46 -7.11 -4.19 -18.00
N LYS A 47 -6.95 -4.44 -19.30
CA LYS A 47 -6.85 -5.79 -19.90
C LYS A 47 -5.42 -6.37 -19.91
N ASN A 48 -4.43 -5.64 -19.38
CA ASN A 48 -3.05 -6.10 -19.38
C ASN A 48 -2.88 -7.33 -18.48
N ILE A 49 -2.25 -8.39 -19.01
CA ILE A 49 -2.00 -9.65 -18.29
C ILE A 49 -1.29 -9.44 -16.95
N ARG A 50 -0.38 -8.44 -16.88
CA ARG A 50 0.39 -8.11 -15.67
C ARG A 50 -0.48 -7.53 -14.55
N LEU A 51 -1.68 -7.03 -14.85
CA LEU A 51 -2.64 -6.54 -13.85
C LEU A 51 -3.62 -7.61 -13.38
N LYS A 52 -3.66 -8.76 -14.05
CA LYS A 52 -4.59 -9.86 -13.70
C LYS A 52 -4.40 -10.33 -12.26
N GLN A 53 -3.17 -10.39 -11.78
CA GLN A 53 -2.86 -10.76 -10.38
C GLN A 53 -3.46 -9.78 -9.37
N ILE A 54 -3.36 -8.47 -9.63
CA ILE A 54 -3.93 -7.41 -8.78
C ILE A 54 -5.46 -7.52 -8.79
N SER A 55 -6.07 -7.69 -9.97
CA SER A 55 -7.52 -7.79 -10.11
C SER A 55 -8.09 -9.03 -9.41
N ASN A 56 -7.42 -10.18 -9.54
CA ASN A 56 -7.80 -11.42 -8.86
C ASN A 56 -7.70 -11.25 -7.35
N LEU A 57 -6.55 -10.77 -6.85
CA LEU A 57 -6.33 -10.62 -5.41
C LEU A 57 -7.29 -9.59 -4.77
N ALA A 58 -7.59 -8.51 -5.49
CA ALA A 58 -8.59 -7.55 -5.06
C ALA A 58 -9.99 -8.18 -4.98
N LYS A 59 -10.37 -9.01 -5.97
CA LYS A 59 -11.63 -9.76 -5.95
C LYS A 59 -11.69 -10.73 -4.77
N ASP A 60 -10.64 -11.52 -4.56
CA ASP A 60 -10.54 -12.49 -3.46
C ASP A 60 -10.69 -11.82 -2.10
N LYS A 61 -10.11 -10.62 -1.95
CA LYS A 61 -10.22 -9.80 -0.73
C LYS A 61 -11.45 -8.88 -0.69
N SER A 62 -12.39 -9.02 -1.62
CA SER A 62 -13.59 -8.18 -1.73
C SER A 62 -13.30 -6.66 -1.77
N VAL A 63 -12.17 -6.29 -2.36
CA VAL A 63 -11.73 -4.91 -2.56
C VAL A 63 -12.28 -4.39 -3.88
N HIS A 64 -12.93 -3.24 -3.84
CA HIS A 64 -13.48 -2.61 -5.03
C HIS A 64 -12.38 -2.09 -5.95
N ILE A 65 -12.55 -2.30 -7.26
CA ILE A 65 -11.70 -1.74 -8.31
C ILE A 65 -12.48 -0.67 -9.07
N LYS A 66 -11.88 0.51 -9.28
CA LYS A 66 -12.42 1.57 -10.13
C LYS A 66 -11.52 1.82 -11.33
N LEU A 67 -12.10 1.71 -12.52
CA LEU A 67 -11.42 2.05 -13.76
C LEU A 67 -11.52 3.55 -14.04
N VAL A 68 -10.38 4.22 -14.05
CA VAL A 68 -10.24 5.68 -14.20
C VAL A 68 -9.36 6.00 -15.40
N ASP A 69 -9.35 7.26 -15.83
CA ASP A 69 -8.37 7.72 -16.81
C ASP A 69 -6.99 7.96 -16.16
N ARG A 70 -5.95 8.03 -16.98
CA ARG A 70 -4.58 8.29 -16.52
C ARG A 70 -4.44 9.65 -15.84
N ASN A 71 -5.18 10.66 -16.29
CA ASN A 71 -5.10 12.03 -15.76
C ASN A 71 -5.60 12.09 -14.31
N PHE A 72 -6.61 11.28 -13.96
CA PHE A 72 -7.08 11.11 -12.59
C PHE A 72 -5.98 10.52 -11.70
N LEU A 73 -5.25 9.51 -12.17
CA LEU A 73 -4.13 8.94 -11.40
C LEU A 73 -3.00 9.95 -11.20
N ASN A 74 -2.65 10.73 -12.23
CA ASN A 74 -1.63 11.79 -12.17
C ASN A 74 -1.95 12.86 -11.12
N LYS A 75 -3.23 13.10 -10.79
CA LYS A 75 -3.64 14.03 -9.74
C LYS A 75 -3.41 13.47 -8.33
N ILE A 76 -3.37 12.15 -8.19
CA ILE A 76 -3.25 11.47 -6.90
C ILE A 76 -1.79 11.12 -6.60
N GLY A 77 -1.03 10.71 -7.60
CA GLY A 77 0.32 10.20 -7.45
C GLY A 77 1.16 10.29 -8.73
N THR A 78 2.48 10.18 -8.58
CA THR A 78 3.46 10.37 -9.66
C THR A 78 4.15 9.08 -10.10
N GLN A 79 4.14 8.04 -9.27
CA GLN A 79 4.80 6.75 -9.53
C GLN A 79 3.80 5.58 -9.68
N HIS A 80 2.54 5.90 -9.99
CA HIS A 80 1.44 4.94 -10.01
C HIS A 80 1.55 3.82 -11.06
N GLN A 81 2.27 3.99 -12.19
CA GLN A 81 2.39 2.98 -13.25
C GLN A 81 1.03 2.41 -13.75
N GLY A 82 -0.01 3.25 -13.65
CA GLY A 82 -1.40 2.94 -13.99
C GLY A 82 -2.23 2.26 -12.89
N VAL A 83 -1.72 2.14 -11.66
CA VAL A 83 -2.44 1.55 -10.51
C VAL A 83 -2.17 2.31 -9.22
N ILE A 84 -3.22 2.60 -8.45
CA ILE A 84 -3.12 3.20 -7.11
C ILE A 84 -4.05 2.44 -6.16
N ALA A 85 -3.61 2.15 -4.94
CA ALA A 85 -4.46 1.65 -3.88
C ALA A 85 -4.61 2.69 -2.76
N ILE A 86 -5.84 2.83 -2.25
CA ILE A 86 -6.14 3.58 -1.04
C ILE A 86 -6.24 2.60 0.10
N THR A 87 -5.47 2.85 1.16
CA THR A 87 -5.30 1.93 2.27
C THR A 87 -5.57 2.62 3.60
N SER A 88 -5.79 1.83 4.65
CA SER A 88 -5.72 2.35 6.01
C SER A 88 -4.32 2.93 6.31
N PRO A 89 -4.18 3.88 7.25
CA PRO A 89 -2.87 4.30 7.74
C PRO A 89 -2.02 3.11 8.17
N TYR A 90 -0.71 3.27 8.08
CA TYR A 90 0.20 2.27 8.63
C TYR A 90 0.10 2.33 10.15
N LYS A 91 -0.11 1.18 10.79
CA LYS A 91 -0.19 1.10 12.25
C LYS A 91 1.22 0.85 12.77
N TYR A 92 1.78 1.86 13.44
CA TYR A 92 3.04 1.69 14.16
C TYR A 92 2.79 1.01 15.50
N PHE A 93 3.76 0.19 15.91
CA PHE A 93 3.78 -0.43 17.22
C PHE A 93 4.63 0.40 18.17
N SER A 94 4.20 0.50 19.44
CA SER A 94 5.09 0.99 20.49
C SER A 94 5.99 -0.15 20.95
N LEU A 95 7.19 0.19 21.45
CA LEU A 95 8.10 -0.80 22.02
C LEU A 95 7.42 -1.61 23.14
N SER A 96 6.68 -0.94 24.02
CA SER A 96 5.95 -1.60 25.11
C SER A 96 4.93 -2.63 24.60
N SER A 97 4.18 -2.29 23.54
CA SER A 97 3.21 -3.20 22.92
C SER A 97 3.89 -4.41 22.31
N LEU A 98 5.02 -4.19 21.61
CA LEU A 98 5.81 -5.26 21.03
C LEU A 98 6.36 -6.22 22.11
N LEU A 99 6.99 -5.67 23.16
CA LEU A 99 7.55 -6.47 24.26
C LEU A 99 6.49 -7.29 24.99
N ASN A 100 5.28 -6.73 25.18
CA ASN A 100 4.17 -7.46 25.76
C ASN A 100 3.70 -8.63 24.87
N GLU A 101 3.65 -8.44 23.55
CA GLU A 101 3.22 -9.48 22.60
C GLU A 101 4.21 -10.66 22.51
N ILE A 102 5.49 -10.39 22.73
CA ILE A 102 6.56 -11.40 22.63
C ILE A 102 7.04 -11.95 23.97
N ARG A 103 6.47 -11.49 25.10
CA ARG A 103 6.93 -11.79 26.47
C ARG A 103 7.15 -13.28 26.75
N ASN A 104 6.27 -14.14 26.23
CA ASN A 104 6.32 -15.59 26.43
C ASN A 104 6.84 -16.35 25.18
N LYS A 105 7.45 -15.63 24.24
CA LYS A 105 8.10 -16.17 23.05
C LYS A 105 9.61 -16.07 23.25
N ASN A 106 10.38 -16.83 22.47
CA ASN A 106 11.83 -16.67 22.37
C ASN A 106 12.19 -16.06 20.99
N PRO A 107 11.88 -14.77 20.74
CA PRO A 107 12.05 -14.16 19.44
C PRO A 107 13.52 -13.80 19.18
N VAL A 108 13.90 -13.71 17.91
CA VAL A 108 15.10 -12.99 17.49
C VAL A 108 14.70 -11.53 17.28
N ILE A 109 15.47 -10.59 17.82
CA ILE A 109 15.21 -9.15 17.66
C ILE A 109 16.41 -8.52 16.95
N VAL A 110 16.13 -7.75 15.89
CA VAL A 110 17.15 -6.95 15.20
C VAL A 110 16.96 -5.49 15.57
N LEU A 111 17.98 -4.91 16.20
CA LEU A 111 18.04 -3.48 16.48
C LEU A 111 18.90 -2.79 15.41
N LEU A 112 18.34 -1.76 14.78
CA LEU A 112 19.03 -0.97 13.77
C LEU A 112 19.36 0.40 14.35
N ASP A 113 20.64 0.66 14.59
CA ASP A 113 21.14 1.95 15.02
C ASP A 113 21.80 2.68 13.85
N GLY A 114 21.50 3.97 13.69
CA GLY A 114 22.16 4.83 12.70
C GLY A 114 21.88 4.55 11.21
N ILE A 115 20.89 3.73 10.84
CA ILE A 115 20.53 3.51 9.43
C ILE A 115 19.87 4.76 8.83
N LYS A 116 20.48 5.33 7.78
CA LYS A 116 20.03 6.56 7.11
C LYS A 116 19.57 6.35 5.66
N ASP A 117 20.11 5.34 4.99
CA ASP A 117 19.79 5.04 3.59
C ASP A 117 18.55 4.11 3.50
N PRO A 118 17.46 4.53 2.82
CA PRO A 118 16.28 3.71 2.60
C PRO A 118 16.57 2.40 1.85
N GLN A 119 17.59 2.37 0.97
CA GLN A 119 17.94 1.16 0.23
C GLN A 119 18.51 0.09 1.17
N ASN A 120 19.46 0.46 2.02
CA ASN A 120 20.00 -0.42 3.06
C ASN A 120 18.92 -0.89 4.03
N PHE A 121 18.06 0.03 4.50
CA PHE A 121 16.93 -0.34 5.37
C PHE A 121 16.02 -1.39 4.71
N GLY A 122 15.66 -1.18 3.44
CA GLY A 122 14.84 -2.13 2.69
C GLY A 122 15.52 -3.48 2.43
N ALA A 123 16.85 -3.51 2.26
CA ALA A 123 17.59 -4.77 2.12
C ALA A 123 17.56 -5.56 3.43
N ILE A 124 17.81 -4.91 4.56
CA ILE A 124 17.77 -5.53 5.89
C ILE A 124 16.38 -6.13 6.17
N LEU A 125 15.30 -5.38 5.93
CA LEU A 125 13.94 -5.88 6.14
C LEU A 125 13.61 -7.13 5.32
N ARG A 126 14.10 -7.21 4.07
CA ARG A 126 13.92 -8.41 3.22
C ARG A 126 14.70 -9.61 3.77
N THR A 127 15.90 -9.38 4.28
CA THR A 127 16.69 -10.42 4.96
C THR A 127 15.98 -10.92 6.21
N CYS A 128 15.51 -10.03 7.08
CA CYS A 128 14.71 -10.41 8.25
C CYS A 128 13.49 -11.26 7.86
N GLN A 129 12.75 -10.83 6.83
CA GLN A 129 11.63 -11.61 6.30
C GLN A 129 12.05 -13.00 5.79
N ALA A 130 13.17 -13.12 5.08
CA ALA A 130 13.66 -14.39 4.55
C ALA A 130 14.06 -15.39 5.65
N PHE A 131 14.62 -14.89 6.75
CA PHE A 131 15.04 -15.70 7.90
C PHE A 131 13.98 -15.77 9.01
N SER A 132 12.77 -15.23 8.78
CA SER A 132 11.66 -15.19 9.75
C SER A 132 12.05 -14.59 11.11
N VAL A 133 12.82 -13.50 11.04
CA VAL A 133 13.20 -12.66 12.18
C VAL A 133 12.18 -11.56 12.40
#